data_AF-K9XZ44-F1
#
_entry.id   AF-K9XZ44-F1
#
_cell.length_a   1.000
_cell.length_b   1.000
_cell.length_c   1.000
_cell.angle_alpha   90.00
_cell.angle_beta   90.00
_cell.angle_gamma   90.00
#
_symmetry.space_group_name_H-M   'P 1'
#
loop_
_entity.id
_entity.type
_entity.pdbx_description
1 polymer ?
#
loop_
_entity_poly.entity_id
_entity_poly.type
_entity_poly.pdbx_seq_one_letter_code
_entity_poly.pdbx_strand_id
1 'polypeptide(L)'
;MFKVVYQNSEQEFERWTEALDYAKALIPNCKSLFADIRIYHEKELIWIYSRSHKYPQYIGAGTYDRLARLFILETMEEEEEKRR
;
A
#
# COMPACT_ATOMS: atom_id res chain seq x y z
N MET A 1 -6.32 -0.39 -9.86
CA MET A 1 -6.81 0.52 -8.79
C MET A 1 -6.53 -0.11 -7.44
N PHE A 2 -5.94 0.67 -6.54
CA PHE A 2 -5.57 0.27 -5.20
C PHE A 2 -6.55 0.86 -4.19
N LYS A 3 -6.99 0.05 -3.22
CA LYS A 3 -7.92 0.48 -2.18
C LYS A 3 -7.27 0.29 -0.82
N VAL A 4 -7.04 1.37 -0.10
CA VAL A 4 -6.56 1.36 1.27
C VAL A 4 -7.75 1.38 2.21
N VAL A 5 -7.80 0.43 3.13
CA VAL A 5 -8.84 0.31 4.16
C VAL A 5 -8.17 0.40 5.51
N TYR A 6 -8.68 1.30 6.35
CA TYR A 6 -8.27 1.46 7.74
C TYR A 6 -9.49 1.77 8.60
N GLN A 7 -9.77 0.92 9.58
CA GLN A 7 -10.96 1.03 10.44
C GLN A 7 -12.25 1.17 9.61
N ASN A 8 -12.87 2.36 9.62
CA ASN A 8 -14.10 2.70 8.90
C ASN A 8 -13.85 3.65 7.72
N SER A 9 -12.59 3.90 7.37
CA SER A 9 -12.21 4.71 6.20
C SER A 9 -11.72 3.81 5.08
N GLU A 10 -12.18 4.13 3.88
CA GLU A 10 -11.72 3.52 2.63
C GLU A 10 -11.29 4.63 1.69
N GLN A 11 -10.13 4.48 1.06
CA GLN A 11 -9.64 5.42 0.07
C GLN A 11 -9.02 4.69 -1.12
N GLU A 12 -9.33 5.17 -2.31
CA GLU A 12 -8.90 4.57 -3.57
C GLU A 12 -7.83 5.42 -4.25
N PHE A 13 -6.86 4.74 -4.87
CA PHE A 13 -5.70 5.33 -5.53
C PHE A 13 -5.45 4.61 -6.85
N GLU A 14 -4.96 5.35 -7.84
CA GLU A 14 -4.60 4.76 -9.13
C GLU A 14 -3.22 4.10 -9.08
N ARG A 15 -2.28 4.71 -8.36
CA ARG A 15 -0.87 4.30 -8.27
C ARG A 15 -0.58 3.50 -7.01
N TRP A 16 0.34 2.55 -7.10
CA TRP A 16 0.76 1.73 -5.98
C TRP A 16 1.51 2.56 -4.92
N THR A 17 2.41 3.43 -5.36
CA THR A 17 3.20 4.31 -4.49
C THR A 17 2.32 5.18 -3.60
N GLU A 18 1.30 5.82 -4.16
CA GLU A 18 0.36 6.68 -3.42
C GLU A 18 -0.41 5.89 -2.35
N ALA A 19 -0.94 4.72 -2.72
CA ALA A 19 -1.64 3.85 -1.78
C ALA A 19 -0.71 3.41 -0.64
N LEU A 20 0.53 3.06 -0.97
CA LEU A 20 1.55 2.63 0.00
C LEU A 20 1.95 3.78 0.93
N ASP A 21 2.14 4.99 0.42
CA ASP A 21 2.53 6.15 1.21
C ASP A 21 1.42 6.61 2.14
N TYR A 22 0.17 6.61 1.65
CA TYR A 22 -1.00 6.85 2.49
C TYR A 22 -1.12 5.80 3.60
N ALA A 23 -0.96 4.51 3.28
CA ALA A 23 -0.98 3.45 4.27
C ALA A 23 0.15 3.59 5.31
N LYS A 24 1.37 3.96 4.89
CA LYS A 24 2.49 4.22 5.80
C LYS A 24 2.23 5.43 6.70
N ALA A 25 1.60 6.49 6.19
CA ALA A 25 1.22 7.65 6.98
C ALA A 25 0.19 7.32 8.07
N LEU A 26 -0.59 6.25 7.91
CA LEU A 26 -1.54 5.76 8.91
C LEU A 26 -0.91 4.89 10.00
N ILE A 27 0.30 4.35 9.79
CA ILE A 27 1.01 3.49 10.76
C ILE A 27 1.12 4.13 12.16
N PRO A 28 1.51 5.41 12.31
CA PRO A 28 1.59 6.07 13.62
C PRO A 28 0.23 6.19 14.34
N ASN A 29 -0.86 6.25 13.56
CA ASN A 29 -2.23 6.35 14.06
C ASN A 29 -2.82 4.98 14.42
N CYS A 30 -2.23 3.90 13.90
CA CYS A 30 -2.59 2.52 14.20
C CYS A 30 -2.07 2.09 15.59
N LYS A 31 -2.74 2.61 16.64
CA LYS A 31 -2.38 2.38 18.05
C LYS A 31 -3.09 1.20 18.70
N SER A 32 -4.22 0.76 18.14
CA SER A 32 -5.01 -0.36 18.67
C SER A 32 -4.48 -1.69 18.17
N LEU A 33 -4.47 -2.71 19.04
CA LEU A 33 -4.16 -4.11 18.70
C LEU A 33 -5.17 -4.73 17.71
N PHE A 34 -6.38 -4.15 17.64
CA PHE A 34 -7.44 -4.58 16.73
C PHE A 34 -7.53 -3.72 15.47
N ALA A 35 -6.65 -2.71 15.33
CA ALA A 35 -6.60 -1.91 14.12
C ALA A 35 -5.57 -2.50 13.16
N ASP A 36 -5.97 -2.61 11.90
CA ASP A 36 -5.12 -2.98 10.80
C ASP A 36 -5.38 -2.10 9.58
N ILE A 37 -4.33 -1.92 8.79
CA ILE A 37 -4.33 -1.19 7.54
C ILE A 37 -4.18 -2.23 6.45
N ARG A 38 -5.11 -2.24 5.49
CA ARG A 38 -5.14 -3.21 4.40
C ARG A 38 -5.09 -2.47 3.08
N ILE A 39 -4.29 -2.96 2.14
CA ILE A 39 -4.32 -2.49 0.76
C ILE A 39 -4.81 -3.64 -0.12
N TYR A 40 -5.84 -3.35 -0.87
CA TYR A 40 -6.40 -4.24 -1.88
C TYR A 40 -5.98 -3.73 -3.26
N HIS A 41 -5.66 -4.65 -4.16
CA HIS A 41 -5.59 -4.38 -5.57
C HIS A 41 -6.79 -5.06 -6.23
N GLU A 42 -7.69 -4.26 -6.81
CA GLU A 42 -9.00 -4.71 -7.29
C GLU A 42 -9.83 -5.39 -6.18
N LYS A 43 -9.75 -6.72 -6.05
CA LYS A 43 -10.46 -7.52 -5.03
C LYS A 43 -9.52 -8.34 -4.15
N GLU A 44 -8.22 -8.28 -4.41
CA GLU A 44 -7.22 -9.10 -3.73
C GLU A 44 -6.52 -8.29 -2.64
N LEU A 45 -6.46 -8.84 -1.42
CA LEU A 45 -5.62 -8.28 -0.38
C LEU A 45 -4.16 -8.52 -0.77
N ILE A 46 -3.40 -7.44 -0.96
CA ILE A 46 -1.99 -7.52 -1.38
C ILE A 46 -1.01 -7.09 -0.30
N TRP A 47 -1.48 -6.29 0.66
CA TRP A 47 -0.65 -5.76 1.74
C TRP A 47 -1.48 -5.57 3.01
N ILE A 48 -0.91 -5.91 4.16
CA ILE A 48 -1.52 -5.69 5.46
C ILE A 48 -0.48 -5.26 6.48
N TYR A 49 -0.85 -4.30 7.31
CA TYR A 49 -0.13 -3.93 8.51
C TYR A 49 -1.06 -3.97 9.70
N SER A 50 -0.67 -4.69 10.73
CA SER A 50 -1.31 -4.60 12.04
C SER A 50 -0.22 -4.39 13.08
N ARG A 51 -0.58 -3.73 14.19
CA ARG A 51 0.36 -3.51 15.30
C ARG A 51 0.86 -4.82 15.93
N SER A 52 0.09 -5.90 15.77
CA SER A 52 0.43 -7.24 16.23
C SER A 52 1.58 -7.86 15.42
N HIS A 53 1.83 -7.38 14.20
CA HIS A 53 2.94 -7.82 13.37
C HIS A 53 4.08 -6.79 13.38
N LYS A 54 5.31 -7.25 13.60
CA LYS A 54 6.50 -6.39 13.63
C LYS A 54 6.76 -5.70 12.29
N TYR A 55 6.32 -6.31 11.19
CA TYR A 55 6.50 -5.82 9.83
C TYR A 55 5.21 -5.97 9.03
N PRO A 56 4.97 -5.08 8.04
CA PRO A 56 3.90 -5.28 7.07
C PRO A 56 4.09 -6.60 6.30
N GLN A 57 2.97 -7.22 5.95
CA GLN A 57 2.96 -8.47 5.21
C GLN A 57 2.42 -8.23 3.80
N TYR A 58 3.08 -8.86 2.83
CA TYR A 58 2.62 -8.94 1.45
C TYR A 58 1.87 -10.25 1.26
N ILE A 59 0.66 -10.18 0.73
CA ILE A 59 -0.24 -11.33 0.61
C ILE A 59 -0.34 -11.76 -0.85
N GLY A 60 -0.24 -13.07 -1.10
CA GLY A 60 -0.29 -13.67 -2.43
C GLY A 60 1.09 -14.00 -3.01
N ALA A 61 1.13 -15.04 -3.85
CA ALA A 61 2.36 -15.50 -4.50
C ALA A 61 2.78 -14.51 -5.59
N GLY A 62 4.04 -14.05 -5.54
CA GLY A 62 4.57 -13.09 -6.51
C GLY A 62 4.07 -11.65 -6.37
N THR A 63 3.22 -11.37 -5.36
CA THR A 63 2.70 -10.02 -5.10
C THR A 63 3.82 -9.03 -4.83
N TYR A 64 4.80 -9.40 -4.01
CA TYR A 64 5.94 -8.53 -3.71
C TYR A 64 6.70 -8.14 -4.98
N ASP A 65 7.08 -9.11 -5.82
CA ASP A 65 7.81 -8.83 -7.06
C ASP A 65 7.02 -7.97 -8.04
N ARG A 66 5.69 -8.19 -8.12
CA ARG A 66 4.79 -7.37 -8.94
C ARG A 66 4.76 -5.93 -8.45
N LEU A 67 4.60 -5.72 -7.14
CA LEU A 67 4.54 -4.38 -6.53
C LEU A 67 5.89 -3.66 -6.59
N ALA A 68 7.00 -4.38 -6.47
CA ALA A 68 8.34 -3.83 -6.63
C ALA A 68 8.57 -3.33 -8.06
N ARG A 69 8.12 -4.07 -9.07
CA ARG A 69 8.17 -3.63 -10.48
C ARG A 69 7.31 -2.39 -10.72
N LEU A 70 6.10 -2.36 -10.17
CA LEU A 70 5.22 -1.19 -10.26
C LEU A 70 5.87 0.04 -9.63
N PHE A 71 6.48 -0.11 -8.45
CA PHE A 71 7.21 0.98 -7.79
C PHE A 71 8.32 1.56 -8.67
N ILE A 72 9.14 0.70 -9.29
CA ILE A 72 10.23 1.14 -10.18
C ILE A 72 9.66 1.89 -11.39
N LEU A 73 8.63 1.33 -12.04
CA LEU A 73 8.00 1.94 -13.21
C LEU A 73 7.41 3.32 -12.88
N GLU A 74 6.65 3.42 -11.79
CA GLU A 74 6.03 4.68 -11.34
C GLU A 74 7.07 5.74 -10.97
N THR A 75 8.17 5.32 -10.33
CA THR A 75 9.28 6.23 -9.95
C THR A 75 10.05 6.72 -11.17
N MET A 76 10.29 5.84 -12.15
CA MET A 76 10.95 6.23 -13.42
C MET A 76 10.08 7.21 -14.22
N GLU A 77 8.77 6.98 -14.27
CA GLU A 77 7.82 7.88 -14.94
C GLU A 77 7.80 9.27 -14.28
N GLU A 78 7.80 9.35 -12.95
CA GLU A 78 7.92 10.62 -12.21
C GLU A 78 9.24 11.35 -12.47
N GLU A 79 10.35 10.61 -12.55
CA GLU A 79 11.66 11.21 -12.85
C GLU A 79 11.73 11.73 -14.30
N GLU A 80 11.13 11.04 -15.25
CA GLU A 80 11.05 11.50 -16.64
C GLU A 80 10.16 12.74 -16.78
N GLU A 81 9.03 12.79 -16.06
CA GLU A 81 8.12 13.94 -16.07
C GLU A 81 8.79 15.19 -15.47
N LYS A 82 9.57 15.04 -14.39
CA LYS A 82 10.35 16.14 -13.79
C LYS A 82 11.49 16.67 -14.67
N ARG A 83 11.93 15.90 -15.68
CA ARG A 83 13.01 16.29 -16.59
C ARG A 83 12.51 17.02 -17.85
N ARG A 84 11.19 17.04 -18.10
CA ARG A 84 10.57 17.80 -19.20
C ARG A 84 10.20 19.20 -18.74
#